data_AF-A0A9D8XAK7-F1
#
_entry.id   AF-A0A9D8XAK7-F1
#
_cell.length_a   1.000
_cell.length_b   1.000
_cell.length_c   1.000
_cell.angle_alpha   90.00
_cell.angle_beta   90.00
_cell.angle_gamma   90.00
#
_symmetry.space_group_name_H-M   'P 1'
#
loop_
_entity.id
_entity.type
_entity.pdbx_description
1 polymer ?
#
loop_
_entity_poly.entity_id
_entity_poly.type
_entity_poly.pdbx_seq_one_letter_code
_entity_poly.pdbx_strand_id
1 'polypeptide(L)'
;MKSILRTFVITLATMVASSAYAQMPQGGQRPERPQFSPENMAKMQTEQMAQTLKLSDAQLQAVYELNLANAIEQVKQMEEQRKLQQAREAATDEAMKKILDESQYKKWTKQKKQQQQNRMNRGMMGGPGGMGRGGMNGGFGGDPSGFGGQGGFGGGFDNGMGF
;
A
#
# COMPACT_ATOMS: atom_id res chain seq x y z
N MET A 1 5.27 -55.22 -24.77
CA MET A 1 5.39 -55.61 -23.34
C MET A 1 5.98 -54.44 -22.56
N LYS A 2 5.26 -54.04 -21.50
CA LYS A 2 5.66 -53.16 -20.38
C LYS A 2 5.76 -51.64 -20.64
N SER A 3 4.56 -51.06 -20.71
CA SER A 3 4.23 -49.71 -20.25
C SER A 3 4.68 -49.45 -18.80
N ILE A 4 5.33 -48.32 -18.52
CA ILE A 4 5.30 -47.71 -17.19
C ILE A 4 5.03 -46.22 -17.34
N LEU A 5 3.73 -45.96 -17.46
CA LEU A 5 3.04 -44.71 -17.19
C LEU A 5 3.44 -44.24 -15.78
N ARG A 6 4.20 -43.15 -15.65
CA ARG A 6 4.50 -42.54 -14.34
C ARG A 6 3.33 -41.66 -13.93
N THR A 7 2.30 -42.28 -13.39
CA THR A 7 1.19 -41.58 -12.75
C THR A 7 1.70 -40.96 -11.45
N PHE A 8 1.88 -39.64 -11.43
CA PHE A 8 2.02 -38.89 -10.18
C PHE A 8 0.63 -38.43 -9.75
N VAL A 9 -0.01 -39.22 -8.88
CA VAL A 9 -1.19 -38.76 -8.14
C VAL A 9 -0.68 -37.91 -6.99
N ILE A 10 -0.79 -36.58 -7.12
CA ILE A 10 -0.62 -35.67 -5.98
C ILE A 10 -2.01 -35.44 -5.41
N THR A 11 -2.30 -36.13 -4.31
CA THR A 11 -3.50 -35.92 -3.52
C THR A 11 -3.48 -34.52 -2.92
N LEU A 12 -4.30 -33.61 -3.45
CA LEU A 12 -4.56 -32.31 -2.83
C LEU A 12 -5.37 -32.56 -1.55
N ALA A 13 -4.70 -32.57 -0.40
CA ALA A 13 -5.37 -32.62 0.89
C ALA A 13 -6.10 -31.29 1.14
N THR A 14 -7.40 -31.27 0.90
CA THR A 14 -8.29 -30.18 1.28
C THR A 14 -8.36 -30.13 2.81
N MET A 15 -7.58 -29.26 3.44
CA MET A 15 -7.79 -28.91 4.85
C MET A 15 -8.99 -27.96 4.95
N VAL A 16 -10.10 -28.49 5.45
CA VAL A 16 -11.21 -27.69 5.96
C VAL A 16 -10.78 -27.09 7.29
N ALA A 17 -10.46 -25.80 7.30
CA ALA A 17 -10.31 -25.04 8.54
C ALA A 17 -11.64 -24.33 8.86
N SER A 18 -12.50 -25.03 9.59
CA SER A 18 -13.68 -24.43 10.24
C SER A 18 -13.42 -24.30 11.73
N SER A 19 -13.41 -23.06 12.23
CA SER A 19 -13.65 -22.57 13.60
C SER A 19 -12.72 -21.37 13.86
N ALA A 20 -13.11 -20.29 14.53
CA ALA A 20 -14.27 -19.96 15.33
C ALA A 20 -14.43 -18.44 15.33
N TYR A 21 -15.68 -17.97 15.50
CA TYR A 21 -15.95 -16.61 15.96
C TYR A 21 -15.30 -16.41 17.34
N ALA A 22 -14.20 -15.67 17.40
CA ALA A 22 -13.57 -15.26 18.65
C ALA A 22 -14.10 -13.88 19.04
N GLN A 23 -15.06 -13.91 19.95
CA GLN A 23 -15.38 -12.94 21.00
C GLN A 23 -14.58 -11.63 20.97
N MET A 24 -15.33 -10.55 20.80
CA MET A 24 -14.91 -9.16 20.95
C MET A 24 -14.51 -8.86 22.41
N PRO A 25 -13.24 -8.50 22.70
CA PRO A 25 -12.87 -7.89 23.97
C PRO A 25 -12.90 -6.36 23.79
N GLN A 26 -13.79 -5.72 24.55
CA GLN A 26 -13.71 -4.29 24.84
C GLN A 26 -12.31 -3.98 25.38
N GLY A 27 -11.58 -3.07 24.71
CA GLY A 27 -10.26 -2.59 25.14
C GLY A 27 -9.06 -3.11 24.34
N GLY A 28 -9.28 -3.81 23.22
CA GLY A 28 -8.23 -4.48 22.46
C GLY A 28 -7.13 -3.54 21.94
N GLN A 29 -5.90 -3.80 22.38
CA GLN A 29 -4.73 -3.75 21.50
C GLN A 29 -5.20 -4.33 20.16
N ARG A 30 -5.10 -3.54 19.10
CA ARG A 30 -5.48 -4.00 17.76
C ARG A 30 -4.85 -5.39 17.58
N PRO A 31 -5.61 -6.45 17.27
CA PRO A 31 -4.99 -7.73 16.94
C PRO A 31 -3.90 -7.40 15.93
N GLU A 32 -2.68 -7.89 16.16
CA GLU A 32 -1.62 -7.75 15.19
C GLU A 32 -2.25 -8.14 13.85
N ARG A 33 -2.42 -7.15 12.96
CA ARG A 33 -2.83 -7.47 11.59
C ARG A 33 -1.86 -8.55 11.17
N PRO A 34 -2.31 -9.72 10.66
CA PRO A 34 -1.41 -10.80 10.31
C PRO A 34 -0.24 -10.17 9.60
N GLN A 35 0.93 -10.18 10.24
CA GLN A 35 2.07 -9.46 9.70
C GLN A 35 2.23 -10.01 8.29
N PHE A 36 2.24 -9.12 7.29
CA PHE A 36 2.51 -9.50 5.92
C PHE A 36 3.92 -10.09 5.92
N SER A 37 4.02 -11.38 6.20
CA SER A 37 5.31 -12.04 6.29
C SER A 37 5.87 -12.10 4.87
N PRO A 38 7.19 -11.93 4.69
CA PRO A 38 7.81 -12.05 3.39
C PRO A 38 7.40 -13.33 2.65
N GLU A 39 7.26 -14.43 3.38
CA GLU A 39 6.88 -15.75 2.87
C GLU A 39 5.44 -15.77 2.34
N ASN A 40 4.50 -15.17 3.08
CA ASN A 40 3.11 -15.08 2.65
C ASN A 40 2.98 -14.17 1.42
N MET A 41 3.71 -13.05 1.38
CA MET A 41 3.74 -12.17 0.21
C MET A 41 4.31 -12.87 -1.01
N ALA A 42 5.45 -13.56 -0.83
CA ALA A 42 6.09 -14.31 -1.90
C ALA A 42 5.19 -15.43 -2.44
N LYS A 43 4.50 -16.15 -1.54
CA LYS A 43 3.56 -17.20 -1.90
C LYS A 43 2.42 -16.65 -2.77
N MET A 44 1.76 -15.58 -2.33
CA MET A 44 0.66 -14.98 -3.10
C MET A 44 1.11 -14.48 -4.48
N GLN A 45 2.26 -13.83 -4.58
CA GLN A 45 2.80 -13.35 -5.87
C GLN A 45 3.13 -14.53 -6.80
N THR A 46 3.72 -15.58 -6.23
CA THR A 46 4.05 -16.80 -6.98
C THR A 46 2.78 -17.48 -7.48
N GLU A 47 1.75 -17.62 -6.65
CA GLU A 47 0.48 -18.22 -7.04
C GLU A 47 -0.21 -17.43 -8.15
N GLN A 48 -0.22 -16.09 -8.07
CA GLN A 48 -0.76 -15.24 -9.14
C GLN A 48 0.00 -15.42 -10.46
N MET A 49 1.33 -15.45 -10.41
CA MET A 49 2.15 -15.68 -11.61
C MET A 49 1.99 -17.09 -12.17
N ALA A 50 1.92 -18.10 -11.30
CA ALA A 50 1.68 -19.48 -11.70
C ALA A 50 0.35 -19.62 -12.44
N GLN A 51 -0.72 -18.99 -11.94
CA GLN A 51 -2.04 -18.99 -12.59
C GLN A 51 -2.05 -18.24 -13.93
N THR A 52 -1.38 -17.09 -13.98
CA THR A 52 -1.40 -16.21 -15.17
C THR A 52 -0.51 -16.76 -16.30
N LEU A 53 0.65 -17.32 -15.94
CA LEU A 53 1.69 -17.73 -16.88
C LEU A 53 1.77 -19.24 -17.09
N LYS A 54 1.00 -20.03 -16.31
CA LYS A 54 1.01 -21.50 -16.34
C LYS A 54 2.42 -22.07 -16.16
N LEU A 55 3.11 -21.60 -15.11
CA LEU A 55 4.48 -21.98 -14.80
C LEU A 55 4.62 -23.50 -14.56
N SER A 56 5.74 -24.07 -14.99
CA SER A 56 6.13 -25.43 -14.58
C SER A 56 6.62 -25.48 -13.14
N ASP A 57 6.70 -26.66 -12.54
CA ASP A 57 7.15 -26.83 -11.14
C ASP A 57 8.54 -26.23 -10.89
N ALA A 58 9.47 -26.40 -11.84
CA ALA A 58 10.81 -25.83 -11.74
C ALA A 58 10.79 -24.30 -11.83
N GLN A 59 9.92 -23.73 -12.67
CA GLN A 59 9.74 -22.28 -12.77
C GLN A 59 9.06 -21.71 -11.52
N LEU A 60 8.11 -22.44 -10.95
CA LEU A 60 7.39 -22.04 -9.73
C LEU A 60 8.34 -21.89 -8.56
N GLN A 61 9.24 -22.86 -8.35
CA GLN A 61 10.25 -22.80 -7.29
C GLN A 61 11.19 -21.60 -7.47
N ALA A 62 11.72 -21.39 -8.67
CA ALA A 62 12.62 -20.27 -8.96
C ALA A 62 11.93 -18.90 -8.77
N VAL A 63 10.67 -18.78 -9.19
CA VAL A 63 9.87 -17.57 -9.01
C VAL A 63 9.55 -17.33 -7.54
N TYR A 64 9.27 -18.38 -6.77
CA TYR A 64 9.05 -18.26 -5.33
C TYR A 64 10.26 -17.70 -4.61
N GLU A 65 11.45 -18.24 -4.88
CA GLU A 65 12.70 -17.78 -4.26
C GLU A 65 13.00 -16.31 -4.59
N LEU A 66 12.79 -15.92 -5.85
CA LEU A 66 12.91 -14.52 -6.28
C LEU A 66 11.94 -13.60 -5.53
N ASN A 67 10.66 -13.99 -5.44
CA ASN A 67 9.65 -13.20 -4.74
C ASN A 67 9.93 -13.10 -3.25
N LEU A 68 10.47 -14.15 -2.63
CA LEU A 68 10.85 -14.14 -1.22
C LEU A 68 11.98 -13.15 -0.96
N ALA A 69 13.03 -13.18 -1.77
CA ALA A 69 14.13 -12.21 -1.66
C ALA A 69 13.62 -10.77 -1.79
N ASN A 70 12.74 -10.50 -2.77
CA ASN A 70 12.13 -9.19 -2.95
C ASN A 70 11.24 -8.79 -1.77
N ALA A 71 10.44 -9.73 -1.23
CA ALA A 71 9.54 -9.47 -0.13
C ALA A 71 10.31 -9.15 1.17
N ILE A 72 11.43 -9.83 1.43
CA ILE A 72 12.31 -9.55 2.57
C ILE A 72 12.85 -8.11 2.48
N GLU A 73 13.35 -7.72 1.31
CA GLU A 73 13.88 -6.38 1.09
C GLU A 73 12.79 -5.30 1.23
N GLN A 74 11.58 -5.56 0.71
CA GLN A 74 10.44 -4.66 0.88
C GLN A 74 10.08 -4.46 2.36
N VAL A 75 10.04 -5.53 3.17
CA VAL A 75 9.77 -5.41 4.61
C VAL A 75 10.83 -4.57 5.30
N LYS A 76 12.11 -4.83 5.01
CA LYS A 76 13.22 -4.04 5.56
C LYS A 76 13.11 -2.56 5.22
N GLN A 77 12.82 -2.22 3.97
CA GLN A 77 12.64 -0.82 3.54
C GLN A 77 11.45 -0.16 4.23
N MET A 78 10.32 -0.87 4.36
CA MET A 78 9.15 -0.37 5.08
C MET A 78 9.47 -0.09 6.55
N GLU A 79 10.22 -0.97 7.21
CA GLU A 79 10.65 -0.77 8.59
C GLU A 79 11.56 0.44 8.76
N GLU A 80 12.53 0.61 7.86
CA GLU A 80 13.44 1.76 7.86
C GLU A 80 12.68 3.07 7.64
N GLN A 81 11.80 3.11 6.65
CA GLN A 81 10.94 4.27 6.41
C GLN A 81 10.04 4.58 7.60
N ARG A 82 9.49 3.56 8.28
CA ARG A 82 8.68 3.73 9.49
C ARG A 82 9.51 4.37 10.61
N LYS A 83 10.73 3.90 10.84
CA LYS A 83 11.64 4.48 11.84
C LYS A 83 11.99 5.93 11.50
N LEU A 84 12.31 6.22 10.24
CA LEU A 84 12.61 7.57 9.78
C LEU A 84 11.43 8.53 9.98
N GLN A 85 10.22 8.09 9.65
CA GLN A 85 9.00 8.88 9.86
C GLN A 85 8.76 9.15 11.34
N GLN A 86 8.88 8.14 12.19
CA GLN A 86 8.75 8.30 13.65
C GLN A 86 9.77 9.31 14.21
N ALA A 87 11.03 9.25 13.77
CA ALA A 87 12.05 10.20 14.19
C ALA A 87 11.74 11.63 13.73
N ARG A 88 11.27 11.81 12.49
CA ARG A 88 10.85 13.13 11.98
C ARG A 88 9.64 13.68 12.72
N GLU A 89 8.66 12.84 13.04
CA GLU A 89 7.48 13.23 13.81
C GLU A 89 7.87 13.67 15.23
N ALA A 90 8.76 12.93 15.90
CA ALA A 90 9.27 13.28 17.22
C ALA A 90 10.03 14.62 17.20
N ALA A 91 10.94 14.81 16.24
CA ALA A 91 11.68 16.06 16.09
C ALA A 91 10.75 17.26 15.81
N THR A 92 9.71 17.06 15.00
CA THR A 92 8.70 18.08 14.74
C THR A 92 7.92 18.42 16.01
N ASP A 93 7.50 17.42 16.78
CA ASP A 93 6.77 17.62 18.03
C ASP A 93 7.60 18.42 19.05
N GLU A 94 8.88 18.09 19.19
CA GLU A 94 9.82 18.83 20.05
C GLU A 94 10.02 20.27 19.59
N ALA A 95 10.17 20.51 18.28
CA ALA A 95 10.30 21.85 17.73
C ALA A 95 9.04 22.68 17.97
N MET A 96 7.87 22.10 17.72
CA MET A 96 6.58 22.77 17.93
C MET A 96 6.33 23.12 19.40
N LYS A 97 6.75 22.25 20.33
CA LYS A 97 6.65 22.52 21.77
C LYS A 97 7.49 23.73 22.22
N LYS A 98 8.59 24.03 21.52
CA LYS A 98 9.46 25.19 21.81
C LYS A 98 8.92 26.49 21.21
N ILE A 99 8.21 26.41 20.07
CA ILE A 99 7.70 27.58 19.33
C ILE A 99 6.34 28.03 19.87
N LEU A 100 5.47 27.09 20.23
CA LEU A 100 4.10 27.36 20.66
C LEU A 100 3.99 27.55 22.17
N ASP A 101 3.03 28.38 22.60
CA ASP A 101 2.59 28.37 23.98
C ASP A 101 1.81 27.09 24.33
N GLU A 102 1.58 26.84 25.63
CA GLU A 102 0.95 25.60 26.09
C GLU A 102 -0.47 25.40 25.52
N SER A 103 -1.23 26.49 25.37
CA SER A 103 -2.61 26.45 24.86
C SER A 103 -2.63 26.12 23.37
N GLN A 104 -1.72 26.72 22.60
CA GLN A 104 -1.53 26.49 21.18
C GLN A 104 -1.04 25.06 20.92
N TYR A 105 -0.08 24.58 21.70
CA TYR A 105 0.44 23.21 21.58
C TYR A 105 -0.64 22.15 21.86
N LYS A 106 -1.47 22.35 22.90
CA LYS A 106 -2.63 21.48 23.18
C LYS A 106 -3.64 21.46 22.02
N LYS A 107 -3.92 22.62 21.42
CA LYS A 107 -4.82 22.70 20.26
C LYS A 107 -4.23 22.00 19.04
N TRP A 108 -2.95 22.22 18.76
CA TRP A 108 -2.24 21.61 17.64
C TRP A 108 -2.14 20.08 17.76
N THR A 109 -1.77 19.55 18.93
CA THR A 109 -1.72 18.10 19.18
C THR A 109 -3.09 17.43 19.02
N LYS A 110 -4.17 18.09 19.48
CA LYS A 110 -5.55 17.64 19.26
C LYS A 110 -5.88 17.58 17.76
N GLN A 111 -5.52 18.61 17.00
CA GLN A 111 -5.71 18.63 15.54
C GLN A 111 -4.91 17.53 14.85
N LYS A 112 -3.63 17.32 15.22
CA LYS A 112 -2.78 16.25 14.68
C LYS A 112 -3.42 14.87 14.89
N LYS A 113 -3.91 14.60 16.10
CA LYS A 113 -4.60 13.32 16.42
C LYS A 113 -5.90 13.15 15.64
N GLN A 114 -6.69 14.22 15.50
CA GLN A 114 -7.93 14.18 14.71
C GLN A 114 -7.65 13.92 13.22
N GLN A 115 -6.62 14.57 12.65
CA GLN A 115 -6.20 14.32 11.27
C GLN A 115 -5.75 12.86 11.09
N GLN A 116 -5.00 12.31 12.03
CA GLN A 116 -4.58 10.91 12.02
C GLN A 116 -5.78 9.96 12.04
N GLN A 117 -6.76 10.20 12.93
CA GLN A 117 -8.00 9.42 12.98
C GLN A 117 -8.81 9.53 11.69
N ASN A 118 -8.92 10.73 11.11
CA ASN A 118 -9.63 10.94 9.85
C ASN A 118 -8.95 10.21 8.68
N ARG A 119 -7.62 10.11 8.67
CA ARG A 119 -6.89 9.29 7.68
C ARG A 119 -7.19 7.80 7.85
N MET A 120 -7.22 7.31 9.09
CA MET A 120 -7.58 5.92 9.37
C MET A 120 -9.03 5.62 8.95
N ASN A 121 -9.97 6.53 9.23
CA ASN A 121 -11.38 6.37 8.88
C ASN A 121 -11.60 6.45 7.36
N ARG A 122 -10.90 7.36 6.65
CA ARG A 122 -10.95 7.40 5.18
C ARG A 122 -10.31 6.19 4.52
N GLY A 123 -9.23 5.66 5.09
CA GLY A 123 -8.61 4.40 4.64
C GLY A 123 -9.49 3.16 4.87
N MET A 124 -10.57 3.27 5.66
CA MET A 124 -11.55 2.20 5.88
C MET A 124 -12.80 2.32 4.98
N MET A 125 -13.06 3.48 4.39
CA MET A 125 -14.11 3.68 3.36
C MET A 125 -13.60 3.56 1.92
N GLY A 126 -12.29 3.39 1.71
CA GLY A 126 -11.69 3.04 0.43
C GLY A 126 -11.27 1.58 0.43
N GLY A 127 -12.20 0.66 0.11
CA GLY A 127 -11.86 -0.74 -0.15
C GLY A 127 -10.81 -0.89 -1.27
N PRO A 128 -10.25 -2.10 -1.48
CA PRO A 128 -9.21 -2.35 -2.48
C PRO A 128 -9.74 -1.97 -3.87
N GLY A 129 -9.35 -0.79 -4.36
CA GLY A 129 -9.93 -0.14 -5.54
C GLY A 129 -9.95 1.40 -5.47
N GLY A 130 -9.69 2.00 -4.31
CA GLY A 130 -9.64 3.46 -4.13
C GLY A 130 -8.38 4.16 -4.67
N MET A 131 -7.96 3.91 -5.92
CA MET A 131 -7.10 4.83 -6.66
C MET A 131 -7.94 6.00 -7.19
N GLY A 132 -8.32 6.89 -6.28
CA GLY A 132 -8.99 8.15 -6.60
C GLY A 132 -7.97 9.23 -6.98
N ARG A 133 -7.58 9.23 -8.25
CA ARG A 133 -7.30 10.45 -9.05
C ARG A 133 -6.19 11.39 -8.53
N GLY A 134 -4.96 11.04 -8.87
CA GLY A 134 -3.78 11.90 -8.73
C GLY A 134 -2.69 11.54 -9.75
N GLY A 135 -2.94 11.82 -11.03
CA GLY A 135 -1.89 12.02 -12.04
C GLY A 135 -1.18 10.80 -12.63
N MET A 136 -1.88 10.00 -13.45
CA MET A 136 -1.22 9.46 -14.65
C MET A 136 -1.10 10.61 -15.66
N ASN A 137 -0.02 11.38 -15.57
CA ASN A 137 0.49 12.14 -16.70
C ASN A 137 2.01 11.91 -16.74
N GLY A 138 2.42 11.01 -17.63
CA GLY A 138 3.80 10.55 -17.70
C GLY A 138 4.04 9.51 -18.79
N GLY A 139 3.75 9.86 -20.04
CA GLY A 139 4.57 9.39 -21.16
C GLY A 139 4.04 8.24 -22.02
N PHE A 140 4.03 8.52 -23.32
CA PHE A 140 4.15 7.62 -24.48
C PHE A 140 2.90 6.92 -25.01
N GLY A 141 2.36 7.51 -26.09
CA GLY A 141 2.08 6.72 -27.30
C GLY A 141 0.76 7.04 -27.99
N GLY A 142 0.83 7.78 -29.11
CA GLY A 142 -0.15 7.67 -30.20
C GLY A 142 -0.98 8.92 -30.47
N ASP A 143 -0.49 9.74 -31.39
CA ASP A 143 -1.31 10.66 -32.20
C ASP A 143 -2.44 9.85 -32.89
N PRO A 144 -3.66 10.38 -32.97
CA PRO A 144 -4.09 10.81 -34.31
C PRO A 144 -4.97 12.07 -34.30
N SER A 145 -4.50 13.13 -34.96
CA SER A 145 -5.25 13.89 -35.97
C SER A 145 -6.73 14.12 -35.66
N GLY A 146 -7.08 15.25 -35.03
CA GLY A 146 -8.47 15.59 -34.69
C GLY A 146 -8.73 17.08 -34.43
N PHE A 147 -8.63 17.88 -35.48
CA PHE A 147 -9.44 19.08 -35.81
C PHE A 147 -10.23 19.83 -34.70
N GLY A 148 -9.81 21.07 -34.42
CA GLY A 148 -10.69 22.25 -34.36
C GLY A 148 -11.41 22.59 -33.04
N GLY A 149 -11.16 23.78 -32.50
CA GLY A 149 -12.03 24.39 -31.47
C GLY A 149 -11.43 25.59 -30.77
N GLN A 150 -11.65 26.78 -31.33
CA GLN A 150 -11.21 28.09 -30.88
C GLN A 150 -12.04 28.63 -29.69
N GLY A 151 -11.38 29.36 -28.77
CA GLY A 151 -11.99 30.22 -27.74
C GLY A 151 -11.19 30.13 -26.44
N GLY A 152 -10.46 31.13 -25.94
CA GLY A 152 -10.59 32.58 -26.06
C GLY A 152 -10.79 33.16 -24.65
N PHE A 153 -10.04 34.22 -24.31
CA PHE A 153 -9.99 35.00 -23.05
C PHE A 153 -9.20 34.33 -21.89
N GLY A 154 -8.05 34.83 -21.41
CA GLY A 154 -7.42 36.14 -21.57
C GLY A 154 -7.80 37.09 -20.42
N GLY A 155 -6.92 37.22 -19.42
CA GLY A 155 -6.94 38.19 -18.33
C GLY A 155 -6.15 37.65 -17.14
N GLY A 156 -4.92 38.08 -16.84
CA GLY A 156 -4.32 39.40 -17.00
C GLY A 156 -3.90 39.85 -15.60
N PHE A 157 -2.67 39.53 -15.22
CA PHE A 157 -1.99 40.12 -14.07
C PHE A 157 -1.59 41.55 -14.45
N ASP A 158 -2.04 42.58 -13.73
CA ASP A 158 -1.19 43.76 -13.43
C ASP A 158 -1.78 44.74 -12.41
N ASN A 159 -0.86 45.50 -11.80
CA ASN A 159 -0.96 46.73 -11.00
C ASN A 159 -1.28 46.54 -9.50
N GLY A 160 -0.37 46.81 -8.56
CA GLY A 160 0.58 47.93 -8.55
C GLY A 160 -0.14 49.18 -8.07
N MET A 161 -0.18 49.40 -6.75
CA MET A 161 -0.54 50.69 -6.15
C MET A 161 0.50 51.06 -5.10
N GLY A 162 1.32 52.04 -5.43
CA GLY A 162 1.93 52.93 -4.45
C GLY A 162 1.09 54.20 -4.35
N PHE A 163 0.88 54.65 -3.12
CA PHE A 163 0.93 56.03 -2.65
C PHE A 163 1.30 55.98 -1.17
#